data_AF-A0A0L0MWN2-F1
#
_entry.id   AF-A0A0L0MWN2-F1
#
_cell.length_a   1.000
_cell.length_b   1.000
_cell.length_c   1.000
_cell.angle_alpha   90.00
_cell.angle_beta   90.00
_cell.angle_gamma   90.00
#
_symmetry.space_group_name_H-M   'P 1'
#
loop_
_entity.id
_entity.type
_entity.pdbx_description
1 polymer ?
#
loop_
_entity_poly.entity_id
_entity_poly.type
_entity_poly.pdbx_seq_one_letter_code
_entity_poly.pdbx_strand_id
1 'polypeptide(L)'
;MDKHGRSMGVDPHKTRHQLARAGFTEVNESVIKVCYSPWSGDPHEREVARWFNAALRRRLVALSCAPLTRKLGMSGEDVEQLCDRVYRDMCVLGQHAYCRVYIWTAKKPKMNR
;
A
#
# COMPACT_ATOMS: atom_id res chain seq x y z
N MET A 1 -4.45 10.04 7.48
CA MET A 1 -5.21 9.27 8.49
C MET A 1 -4.64 9.42 9.91
N ASP A 2 -3.42 9.94 10.08
CA ASP A 2 -2.80 10.14 11.41
C ASP A 2 -3.62 11.07 12.30
N LYS A 3 -4.14 12.16 11.72
CA LYS A 3 -5.09 13.09 12.36
C LYS A 3 -6.40 12.45 12.85
N HIS A 4 -6.66 11.20 12.47
CA HIS A 4 -7.84 10.43 12.86
C HIS A 4 -7.48 9.14 13.64
N GLY A 5 -6.26 9.05 14.19
CA GLY A 5 -5.82 7.93 15.04
C GLY A 5 -5.63 6.61 14.30
N ARG A 6 -5.63 6.61 12.96
CA ARG A 6 -5.43 5.43 12.13
C ARG A 6 -4.23 5.62 11.22
N SER A 7 -3.03 5.68 11.81
CA SER A 7 -1.83 5.85 10.99
C SER A 7 -1.73 4.76 9.92
N MET A 8 -1.43 5.17 8.69
CA MET A 8 -1.06 4.24 7.61
C MET A 8 0.46 4.06 7.52
N GLY A 9 1.23 4.78 8.35
CA GLY A 9 2.67 4.63 8.45
C GLY A 9 3.03 3.25 9.01
N VAL A 10 4.08 2.67 8.45
CA VAL A 10 4.66 1.43 8.96
C VAL A 10 5.66 1.75 10.06
N ASP A 11 5.53 1.06 11.20
CA ASP A 11 6.55 0.99 12.24
C ASP A 11 7.15 -0.44 12.27
N PRO A 12 8.33 -0.63 11.66
CA PRO A 12 9.01 -1.93 11.60
C PRO A 12 9.22 -2.60 12.95
N HIS A 13 9.67 -1.83 13.94
CA HIS A 13 9.98 -2.33 15.27
C HIS A 13 8.72 -2.81 15.98
N LYS A 14 7.64 -2.02 15.89
CA LYS A 14 6.34 -2.39 16.45
C LYS A 14 5.79 -3.64 15.78
N THR A 15 5.81 -3.74 14.46
CA THR A 15 5.31 -4.91 13.73
C THR A 15 6.11 -6.16 14.09
N ARG A 16 7.45 -6.07 14.11
CA ARG A 16 8.32 -7.19 14.50
C ARG A 16 8.04 -7.66 15.93
N HIS A 17 7.87 -6.72 16.86
CA HIS A 17 7.52 -7.03 18.24
C HIS A 17 6.14 -7.69 18.36
N GLN A 18 5.15 -7.25 17.59
CA GLN A 18 3.82 -7.88 17.54
C GLN A 18 3.89 -9.32 17.00
N LEU A 19 4.67 -9.56 15.95
CA LEU A 19 4.88 -10.91 15.40
C LEU A 19 5.54 -11.82 16.44
N ALA A 20 6.60 -11.35 17.12
CA ALA A 20 7.27 -12.11 18.17
C ALA A 20 6.32 -12.40 19.35
N ARG A 21 5.53 -11.43 19.81
CA ARG A 21 4.54 -11.61 20.88
C ARG A 21 3.43 -12.60 20.52
N ALA A 22 3.10 -12.72 19.24
CA ALA A 22 2.16 -13.72 18.75
C ALA A 22 2.80 -15.12 18.57
N GLY A 23 4.08 -15.29 18.92
CA GLY A 23 4.79 -16.57 18.86
C GLY A 23 5.42 -16.90 17.51
N PHE A 24 5.37 -15.99 16.52
CA PHE A 24 6.07 -16.20 15.27
C PHE A 24 7.58 -16.15 15.49
N THR A 25 8.30 -17.05 14.82
CA THR A 25 9.76 -17.16 14.90
C THR A 25 10.38 -16.86 13.53
N GLU A 26 11.69 -16.60 13.51
CA GLU A 26 12.44 -16.33 12.27
C GLU A 26 11.81 -15.19 11.44
N VAL A 27 11.42 -14.11 12.11
CA VAL A 27 10.82 -12.93 11.45
C VAL A 27 11.88 -12.24 10.60
N ASN A 28 11.67 -12.25 9.29
CA ASN A 28 12.44 -11.50 8.30
C ASN A 28 11.60 -10.34 7.77
N GLU A 29 12.22 -9.16 7.67
CA GLU A 29 11.63 -7.97 7.06
C GLU A 29 12.37 -7.64 5.77
N SER A 30 11.60 -7.43 4.71
CA SER A 30 12.11 -6.89 3.46
C SER A 30 11.27 -5.68 3.03
N VAL A 31 11.92 -4.71 2.41
CA VAL A 31 11.26 -3.50 1.92
C VAL A 31 11.56 -3.37 0.43
N ILE A 32 10.51 -3.33 -0.37
CA ILE A 32 10.62 -3.13 -1.81
C ILE A 32 10.07 -1.76 -2.20
N LYS A 33 10.71 -1.14 -3.20
CA LYS A 33 10.18 0.04 -3.88
C LYS A 33 9.20 -0.41 -4.95
N VAL A 34 8.01 0.18 -4.96
CA VAL A 34 6.98 -0.10 -5.96
C VAL A 34 6.58 1.21 -6.64
N CYS A 35 6.88 1.32 -7.93
CA CYS A 35 6.53 2.49 -8.74
C CYS A 35 5.05 2.44 -9.15
N TYR A 36 4.39 3.60 -9.20
CA TYR A 36 2.99 3.69 -9.64
C TYR A 36 2.84 3.58 -11.16
N SER A 37 3.88 3.91 -11.92
CA SER A 37 3.94 3.76 -13.37
C SER A 37 5.32 3.21 -13.79
N PRO A 38 5.46 2.60 -14.98
CA PRO A 38 6.67 1.88 -15.38
C PRO A 38 7.77 2.82 -15.90
N TRP A 39 8.14 3.84 -15.12
CA TRP A 39 9.15 4.85 -15.46
C TRP A 39 10.59 4.43 -15.14
N SER A 40 10.78 3.38 -14.33
CA SER A 40 12.12 2.90 -13.97
C SER A 40 12.87 2.34 -15.18
N GLY A 41 14.20 2.50 -15.20
CA GLY A 41 15.05 1.86 -16.20
C GLY A 41 15.17 0.34 -16.03
N ASP A 42 14.89 -0.17 -14.83
CA ASP A 42 14.98 -1.60 -14.52
C ASP A 42 13.76 -2.37 -15.11
N PRO A 43 13.98 -3.42 -15.95
CA PRO A 43 12.91 -4.27 -16.49
C PRO A 43 11.99 -4.88 -15.43
N HIS A 44 12.54 -5.31 -14.29
CA HIS A 44 11.79 -5.91 -13.20
C HIS A 44 10.93 -4.88 -12.48
N GLU A 45 11.48 -3.70 -12.14
CA GLU A 45 10.68 -2.63 -11.53
C GLU A 45 9.54 -2.18 -12.44
N ARG A 46 9.74 -2.16 -13.77
CA ARG A 46 8.68 -1.85 -14.74
C ARG A 46 7.58 -2.89 -14.75
N GLU A 47 7.91 -4.18 -14.68
CA GLU A 47 6.92 -5.25 -14.61
C GLU A 47 6.09 -5.15 -13.33
N VAL A 48 6.76 -4.99 -12.18
CA VAL A 48 6.09 -4.79 -10.89
C VAL A 48 5.17 -3.57 -10.93
N ALA A 49 5.62 -2.46 -11.52
CA ALA A 49 4.82 -1.24 -11.66
C ALA A 49 3.56 -1.45 -12.51
N ARG A 50 3.64 -2.23 -13.60
CA ARG A 50 2.47 -2.54 -14.44
C ARG A 50 1.41 -3.31 -13.66
N TRP A 51 1.83 -4.36 -12.95
CA TRP A 51 0.92 -5.17 -12.12
C TRP A 51 0.33 -4.35 -10.98
N PHE A 52 1.15 -3.53 -10.31
CA PHE A 52 0.70 -2.67 -9.23
C PHE A 52 -0.29 -1.60 -9.71
N ASN A 53 -0.01 -0.95 -10.84
CA ASN A 53 -0.91 0.03 -11.45
C ASN A 53 -2.27 -0.60 -11.78
N ALA A 54 -2.29 -1.79 -12.38
CA ALA A 54 -3.53 -2.52 -12.69
C ALA A 54 -4.33 -2.88 -11.42
N ALA A 55 -3.65 -3.31 -10.36
CA ALA A 55 -4.28 -3.63 -9.08
C ALA A 55 -4.86 -2.39 -8.39
N LEU A 56 -4.08 -1.30 -8.34
CA LEU A 56 -4.50 -0.05 -7.72
C LEU A 56 -5.65 0.59 -8.49
N ARG A 57 -5.66 0.48 -9.83
CA ARG A 57 -6.77 0.94 -10.67
C ARG A 57 -8.10 0.33 -10.24
N ARG A 58 -8.15 -0.94 -9.86
CA ARG A 58 -9.40 -1.58 -9.42
C ARG A 58 -9.80 -1.23 -7.99
N ARG A 59 -8.86 -0.77 -7.16
CA ARG A 59 -9.03 -0.64 -5.71
C ARG A 59 -9.12 0.80 -5.21
N LEU A 60 -8.73 1.78 -6.01
CA LEU A 60 -8.62 3.17 -5.56
C LEU A 60 -9.93 3.73 -4.99
N VAL A 61 -11.06 3.51 -5.68
CA VAL A 61 -12.38 3.92 -5.19
C VAL A 61 -12.68 3.27 -3.83
N ALA A 62 -12.52 1.95 -3.72
CA ALA A 62 -12.77 1.22 -2.46
C ALA A 62 -11.87 1.71 -1.30
N LEU A 63 -10.60 2.03 -1.60
CA LEU A 63 -9.66 2.57 -0.62
C LEU A 63 -10.00 4.01 -0.21
N SER A 64 -10.62 4.77 -1.11
CA SER A 64 -10.89 6.21 -0.94
C SER A 64 -12.28 6.49 -0.37
N CYS A 65 -13.29 5.67 -0.66
CA CYS A 65 -14.68 5.91 -0.25
C CYS A 65 -14.83 6.13 1.24
N ALA A 66 -14.43 5.16 2.08
CA ALA A 66 -14.61 5.27 3.52
C ALA A 66 -13.86 6.46 4.16
N PRO A 67 -12.56 6.71 3.90
CA PRO A 67 -11.88 7.84 4.50
C PRO A 67 -12.41 9.19 3.99
N LEU A 68 -12.65 9.34 2.68
CA LEU A 68 -13.03 10.64 2.12
C LEU A 68 -14.48 11.02 2.47
N THR A 69 -15.41 10.07 2.42
CA THR A 69 -16.81 10.35 2.80
C THR A 69 -16.95 10.57 4.31
N ARG A 70 -16.42 9.67 5.15
CA ARG A 70 -16.67 9.71 6.61
C ARG A 70 -15.82 10.73 7.34
N LYS A 71 -14.66 11.11 6.82
CA LYS A 71 -13.73 12.04 7.50
C LYS A 71 -13.65 13.40 6.83
N LEU A 72 -13.87 13.50 5.53
CA LEU A 72 -13.82 14.77 4.79
C LEU A 72 -15.21 15.22 4.30
N GLY A 73 -16.27 14.43 4.51
CA GLY A 73 -17.63 14.81 4.15
C GLY A 73 -17.89 14.87 2.64
N MET A 74 -17.01 14.31 1.81
CA MET A 74 -17.20 14.25 0.35
C MET A 74 -18.41 13.38 0.01
N SER A 75 -19.12 13.73 -1.07
CA SER A 75 -20.14 12.83 -1.63
C SER A 75 -19.47 11.62 -2.29
N GLY A 76 -20.23 10.53 -2.48
CA GLY A 76 -19.73 9.35 -3.21
C GLY A 76 -19.30 9.70 -4.64
N GLU A 77 -20.08 10.57 -5.30
CA GLU A 77 -19.81 11.04 -6.66
C GLU A 77 -18.49 11.84 -6.73
N ASP A 78 -18.26 12.74 -5.78
CA ASP A 78 -17.00 13.52 -5.73
C ASP A 78 -15.78 12.60 -5.57
N VAL A 79 -15.93 11.51 -4.80
CA VAL A 79 -14.86 10.52 -4.60
C VAL A 79 -14.58 9.76 -5.89
N GLU A 80 -15.61 9.34 -6.62
CA GLU A 80 -15.46 8.67 -7.91
C GLU A 80 -14.78 9.57 -8.94
N GLN A 81 -15.25 10.82 -9.07
CA GLN A 81 -14.64 11.80 -9.98
C GLN A 81 -13.18 12.11 -9.61
N LEU A 82 -12.85 12.14 -8.31
CA LEU A 82 -11.47 12.28 -7.84
C LEU A 82 -10.62 11.07 -8.23
N CYS A 83 -11.13 9.85 -8.03
CA CYS A 83 -10.42 8.63 -8.42
C CYS A 83 -10.15 8.58 -9.93
N ASP A 84 -11.09 9.05 -10.76
CA ASP A 84 -10.91 9.13 -12.21
C ASP A 84 -9.82 10.11 -12.65
N ARG A 85 -9.68 11.24 -11.93
CA ARG A 85 -8.55 12.15 -12.14
C ARG A 85 -7.23 11.47 -11.77
N VAL A 86 -7.17 10.84 -10.60
CA VAL A 86 -5.97 10.13 -10.14
C VAL A 86 -5.57 8.99 -11.09
N TYR A 87 -6.52 8.27 -11.68
CA TYR A 87 -6.19 7.24 -12.68
C TYR A 87 -5.50 7.80 -13.91
N ARG A 88 -5.92 8.99 -14.39
CA ARG A 88 -5.26 9.65 -15.51
C ARG A 88 -3.84 10.03 -15.15
N ASP A 89 -3.63 10.61 -13.96
CA ASP A 89 -2.31 11.01 -13.48
C ASP A 89 -1.38 9.82 -13.30
N MET A 90 -1.87 8.71 -12.75
CA MET A 90 -1.10 7.47 -12.60
C MET A 90 -0.62 6.86 -13.92
N CYS A 91 -1.23 7.22 -15.05
CA CYS A 91 -0.81 6.77 -16.37
C CYS A 91 0.21 7.72 -17.02
N VAL A 92 0.47 8.89 -16.43
CA VAL A 92 1.47 9.86 -16.92
C VAL A 92 2.87 9.40 -16.51
N LEU A 93 3.67 9.02 -17.50
CA LEU A 93 5.04 8.53 -17.29
C LEU A 93 6.00 9.60 -16.74
N GLY A 94 5.67 10.89 -16.86
CA GLY A 94 6.46 11.99 -16.31
C GLY A 94 6.43 12.11 -14.78
N GLN A 95 5.52 11.40 -14.10
CA GLN A 95 5.45 11.38 -12.65
C GLN A 95 6.19 10.17 -12.08
N HIS A 96 7.34 10.40 -11.44
CA HIS A 96 8.17 9.34 -10.84
C HIS A 96 7.72 8.97 -9.43
N ALA A 97 6.42 8.81 -9.23
CA ALA A 97 5.86 8.45 -7.93
C ALA A 97 6.13 6.98 -7.60
N TYR A 98 6.38 6.69 -6.32
CA TYR A 98 6.55 5.34 -5.78
C TYR A 98 6.10 5.25 -4.32
N CYS A 99 5.89 4.03 -3.83
CA CYS A 99 5.74 3.72 -2.41
C CYS A 99 6.73 2.66 -1.96
N ARG A 100 6.89 2.52 -0.64
CA ARG A 100 7.64 1.41 -0.01
C ARG A 100 6.65 0.38 0.49
N VAL A 101 6.80 -0.86 0.05
CA VAL A 101 6.02 -1.99 0.55
C VAL A 101 6.89 -2.77 1.51
N TYR A 102 6.44 -2.85 2.76
CA TYR A 102 7.08 -3.65 3.80
C TYR A 102 6.46 -5.05 3.81
N ILE A 103 7.32 -6.06 3.75
CA ILE A 103 6.94 -7.46 3.66
C ILE A 103 7.63 -8.19 4.81
N TRP A 104 6.83 -8.73 5.73
CA TRP A 104 7.32 -9.63 6.78
C TRP A 104 7.02 -11.06 6.42
N THR A 105 8.03 -11.92 6.53
CA THR A 105 7.88 -13.37 6.48
C THR A 105 8.31 -13.93 7.82
N ALA A 106 7.59 -14.93 8.32
CA ALA A 106 7.89 -15.54 9.61
C ALA A 106 7.37 -16.99 9.64
N LYS A 107 8.00 -17.82 10.47
CA LYS A 107 7.53 -19.18 10.72
C LYS A 107 6.43 -19.19 11.77
N LYS A 108 5.41 -20.01 11.51
CA LYS A 108 4.30 -20.22 12.45
C LYS A 108 4.83 -20.76 13.78
N PRO A 109 4.30 -20.32 14.94
CA PRO A 109 4.64 -20.91 16.24
C PRO A 109 4.48 -22.43 16.21
N LYS A 110 5.44 -23.14 16.81
CA LYS A 110 5.27 -24.57 17.11
C LYS A 110 4.15 -24.68 18.14
N MET A 111 3.08 -25.38 17.79
CA MET A 111 2.01 -25.70 18.72
C MET A 111 2.54 -26.77 19.67
N ASN A 112 2.78 -26.42 20.94
CA ASN A 112 3.02 -27.43 21.96
C ASN A 112 1.72 -28.23 22.10
N ARG A 113 1.78 -29.52 21.76
CA ARG A 113 0.67 -30.46 21.86
C ARG A 113 0.87 -31.32 23.10
#